data_AF-A0A8J4QZT9-F1
#
_entry.id   AF-A0A8J4QZT9-F1
#
_cell.length_a   1.000
_cell.length_b   1.000
_cell.length_c   1.000
_cell.angle_alpha   90.00
_cell.angle_beta   90.00
_cell.angle_gamma   90.00
#
_symmetry.space_group_name_H-M   'P 1'
#
loop_
_entity.id
_entity.type
_entity.pdbx_description
1 polymer ?
#
loop_
_entity_poly.entity_id
_entity_poly.type
_entity_poly.pdbx_seq_one_letter_code
_entity_poly.pdbx_strand_id
1 'polypeptide(L)'
;MYDAKLPDGVCFYNIYGTSYDTPFDVCYGSEASPIEDLSDICHSLPQYSFVDGDGTVPAESTQADGFLAVERVAVEASHRGLLCDKTVFKYIQKWLGVEQRVSKHVKSSRVVDASD
;
A
#
# COMPACT_ATOMS: atom_id res chain seq x y z
N MET A 1 -8.25 27.28 8.23
CA MET A 1 -7.78 25.92 7.93
C MET A 1 -9.01 25.10 7.64
N TYR A 2 -9.22 24.69 6.38
CA TYR A 2 -10.36 23.86 6.01
C TYR A 2 -9.92 22.41 6.20
N ASP A 3 -10.41 21.76 7.25
CA ASP A 3 -10.16 20.34 7.43
C ASP A 3 -10.95 19.57 6.36
N ALA A 4 -10.27 18.70 5.63
CA ALA A 4 -10.94 17.76 4.76
C ALA A 4 -11.83 16.85 5.63
N LYS A 5 -13.15 16.86 5.38
CA LYS A 5 -14.11 16.05 6.11
C LYS A 5 -14.79 15.09 5.17
N LEU A 6 -14.85 13.82 5.56
CA LEU A 6 -15.67 12.83 4.88
C LEU A 6 -17.14 13.09 5.17
N PRO A 7 -18.05 12.79 4.22
CA PRO A 7 -19.49 12.82 4.48
C PRO A 7 -19.87 11.84 5.60
N ASP A 8 -20.91 12.19 6.35
CA ASP A 8 -21.48 11.30 7.35
C ASP A 8 -21.92 9.97 6.71
N GLY A 9 -21.63 8.86 7.39
CA GLY A 9 -21.96 7.51 6.91
C GLY A 9 -20.94 6.88 5.96
N VAL A 10 -19.86 7.58 5.59
CA VAL A 10 -18.75 7.00 4.81
C VAL A 10 -17.65 6.49 5.73
N CYS A 11 -17.33 5.20 5.61
CA CYS A 11 -16.17 4.61 6.28
C CYS A 11 -14.92 4.77 5.40
N PHE A 12 -13.83 5.23 5.98
CA PHE A 12 -12.53 5.30 5.31
C PHE A 12 -11.60 4.20 5.81
N TYR A 13 -11.00 3.49 4.87
CA TYR A 13 -10.01 2.46 5.11
C TYR A 13 -8.77 2.77 4.28
N ASN A 14 -7.59 2.51 4.82
CA ASN A 14 -6.34 2.81 4.14
C ASN A 14 -5.41 1.59 4.17
N ILE A 15 -4.95 1.17 3.00
CA ILE A 15 -3.89 0.18 2.83
C ILE A 15 -2.76 0.90 2.13
N TYR A 16 -1.55 0.79 2.66
CA TYR A 16 -0.37 1.42 2.09
C TYR A 16 0.85 0.51 2.19
N GLY A 17 1.80 0.73 1.30
CA GLY A 17 3.04 -0.04 1.25
C GLY A 17 4.11 0.54 2.16
N THR A 18 4.95 -0.34 2.70
CA THR A 18 6.08 -0.02 3.57
C THR A 18 7.27 -0.93 3.26
N SER A 19 8.41 -0.66 3.90
CA SER A 19 9.64 -1.44 3.85
C SER A 19 10.40 -1.37 2.52
N TYR A 20 10.16 -0.32 1.72
CA TYR A 20 10.93 -0.02 0.52
C TYR A 20 11.51 1.39 0.61
N ASP A 21 12.80 1.51 0.28
CA ASP A 21 13.48 2.80 0.13
C ASP A 21 12.72 3.66 -0.87
N THR A 22 12.13 4.75 -0.39
CA THR A 22 11.30 5.65 -1.18
C THR A 22 11.96 7.01 -1.27
N PRO A 23 12.24 7.53 -2.49
CA PRO A 23 12.89 8.83 -2.65
C PRO A 23 12.15 9.94 -1.89
N PHE A 24 12.88 10.71 -1.10
CA PHE A 24 12.32 11.81 -0.29
C PHE A 24 12.83 13.16 -0.78
N ASP A 25 14.15 13.34 -0.81
CA ASP A 25 14.80 14.51 -1.41
C ASP A 25 15.70 14.10 -2.58
N VAL A 26 15.96 15.05 -3.46
CA VAL A 26 16.93 14.93 -4.55
C VAL A 26 17.91 16.10 -4.51
N CYS A 27 19.19 15.80 -4.67
CA CYS A 27 20.26 16.78 -4.79
C CYS A 27 20.99 16.59 -6.12
N TYR A 28 21.20 17.70 -6.82
CA TYR A 28 22.07 17.78 -8.00
C TYR A 28 23.26 18.67 -7.65
N GLY A 29 24.47 18.18 -7.87
CA GLY A 29 25.70 18.82 -7.38
C GLY A 29 25.94 18.54 -5.89
N SER A 30 26.76 19.38 -5.25
CA SER A 30 27.04 19.34 -3.82
C SER A 30 27.37 20.73 -3.30
N GLU A 31 27.45 20.90 -1.98
CA GLU A 31 27.87 22.16 -1.37
C GLU A 31 29.24 22.65 -1.90
N ALA A 32 30.19 21.72 -2.11
CA ALA A 32 31.52 22.03 -2.63
C ALA A 32 31.57 22.22 -4.16
N SER A 33 30.54 21.79 -4.88
CA SER A 33 30.46 21.85 -6.35
C SER A 33 28.98 21.94 -6.77
N PRO A 34 28.36 23.12 -6.60
CA PRO A 34 26.95 23.31 -6.94
C PRO A 34 26.74 23.31 -8.45
N ILE A 35 25.51 23.07 -8.88
CA ILE A 35 25.13 23.27 -10.28
C ILE A 35 25.13 24.78 -10.57
N GLU A 36 25.94 25.20 -11.54
CA GLU A 36 26.04 26.61 -11.95
C GLU A 36 25.05 26.95 -13.08
N ASP A 37 24.85 26.04 -14.03
CA ASP A 37 23.87 26.16 -15.11
C ASP A 37 22.75 25.10 -14.95
N LEU A 38 21.49 25.54 -14.97
CA LEU A 38 20.34 24.64 -14.88
C LEU A 38 20.29 23.59 -16.00
N SER A 39 20.89 23.88 -17.15
CA SER A 39 20.99 22.90 -18.24
C SER A 39 21.82 21.67 -17.86
N ASP A 40 22.76 21.81 -16.92
CA ASP A 40 23.60 20.71 -16.41
C ASP A 40 22.81 19.71 -15.55
N ILE A 41 21.63 20.07 -15.03
CA ILE A 41 20.76 19.14 -14.28
C ILE A 41 20.43 17.92 -15.14
N CYS A 42 20.12 18.14 -16.43
CA CYS A 42 19.80 17.07 -17.38
C CYS A 42 21.00 16.18 -17.73
N HIS A 43 22.21 16.61 -17.38
CA HIS A 43 23.48 15.94 -17.70
C HIS A 43 24.21 15.43 -16.45
N SER A 44 23.59 15.53 -15.28
CA SER A 44 24.15 15.08 -14.00
C SER A 44 23.36 13.89 -13.43
N LEU A 45 24.01 13.14 -12.55
CA LEU A 45 23.35 12.05 -11.82
C LEU A 45 22.73 12.61 -10.53
N PRO A 46 21.41 12.44 -10.30
CA PRO A 46 20.80 12.82 -9.05
C PRO A 46 21.30 11.97 -7.89
N GLN A 47 21.44 12.59 -6.72
CA GLN A 47 21.60 11.89 -5.45
C GLN A 47 20.28 11.97 -4.68
N TYR A 48 19.76 10.82 -4.26
CA TYR A 48 18.51 10.74 -3.52
C TYR A 48 18.77 10.42 -2.05
N SER A 49 18.00 11.05 -1.16
CA SER A 49 17.75 10.54 0.18
C SER A 49 16.50 9.66 0.13
N PHE A 50 16.40 8.70 1.06
CA PHE A 50 15.29 7.76 1.10
C PHE A 50 14.68 7.72 2.49
N VAL A 51 13.37 7.51 2.52
CA VAL A 51 12.58 7.22 3.71
C VAL A 51 11.77 5.95 3.48
N ASP A 52 11.16 5.41 4.54
CA ASP A 52 10.30 4.24 4.43
C ASP A 52 9.04 4.53 3.59
N GLY A 53 8.63 3.57 2.78
CA GLY A 53 7.45 3.65 1.93
C GLY A 53 7.32 2.45 1.00
N ASP A 54 6.67 2.64 -0.14
CA ASP A 54 6.41 1.57 -1.11
C ASP A 54 7.33 1.62 -2.35
N GLY A 55 8.41 2.41 -2.27
CA GLY A 55 9.32 2.71 -3.37
C GLY A 55 8.83 3.82 -4.31
N THR A 56 7.68 4.43 -4.02
CA THR A 56 7.16 5.60 -4.76
C THR A 56 6.53 6.63 -3.84
N VAL A 57 5.70 6.20 -2.87
CA VAL A 57 5.01 7.07 -1.92
C VAL A 57 5.55 6.84 -0.51
N PRO A 58 6.10 7.87 0.17
CA PRO A 58 6.55 7.76 1.55
C PRO A 58 5.42 7.34 2.50
N ALA A 59 5.72 6.47 3.47
CA ALA A 59 4.74 5.98 4.44
C ALA A 59 4.11 7.11 5.27
N GLU A 60 4.85 8.19 5.56
CA GLU A 60 4.30 9.37 6.24
C GLU A 60 3.23 10.09 5.40
N SER A 61 3.40 10.14 4.07
CA SER A 61 2.47 10.79 3.15
C SER A 61 1.14 10.04 3.08
N THR A 62 1.18 8.70 3.13
CA THR A 62 -0.04 7.87 3.10
C THR A 62 -0.89 8.02 4.35
N GLN A 63 -0.34 8.54 5.44
CA GLN A 63 -1.04 8.76 6.71
C GLN A 63 -1.48 10.22 6.92
N ALA A 64 -0.99 11.14 6.08
CA ALA A 64 -1.23 12.58 6.19
C ALA A 64 -2.59 13.05 5.63
N ASP A 65 -3.53 12.14 5.38
CA ASP A 65 -4.84 12.45 4.79
C ASP A 65 -5.80 13.22 5.73
N GLY A 66 -5.54 13.24 7.04
CA GLY A 66 -6.35 13.94 8.03
C GLY A 66 -7.72 13.28 8.31
N PHE A 67 -8.00 12.11 7.75
CA PHE A 67 -9.24 11.37 7.95
C PHE A 67 -9.17 10.41 9.14
N LEU A 68 -10.32 10.28 9.81
CA LEU A 68 -10.57 9.26 10.81
C LEU A 68 -10.78 7.91 10.12
N ALA A 69 -9.69 7.21 9.83
CA ALA A 69 -9.73 5.87 9.27
C ALA A 69 -10.31 4.87 10.29
N VAL A 70 -11.16 3.97 9.79
CA VAL A 70 -11.64 2.80 10.56
C VAL A 70 -10.48 1.84 10.81
N GLU A 71 -9.64 1.61 9.80
CA GLU A 71 -8.44 0.78 9.90
C GLU A 71 -7.38 1.29 8.91
N ARG A 72 -6.12 1.28 9.35
CA ARG A 72 -4.94 1.56 8.51
C ARG A 72 -4.04 0.33 8.54
N VAL A 73 -3.62 -0.14 7.37
CA VAL A 73 -2.84 -1.37 7.23
C VAL A 73 -1.58 -1.07 6.43
N ALA A 74 -0.43 -1.20 7.08
CA ALA A 74 0.86 -1.28 6.42
C ALA A 74 1.07 -2.67 5.83
N VAL A 75 1.52 -2.74 4.58
CA VAL A 75 1.89 -3.99 3.91
C VAL A 75 3.30 -3.84 3.35
N GLU A 76 4.17 -4.80 3.67
CA GLU A 76 5.50 -4.90 3.06
C GLU A 76 5.37 -5.31 1.59
N ALA A 77 5.15 -4.32 0.73
CA ALA A 77 5.00 -4.47 -0.70
C ALA A 77 5.33 -3.15 -1.41
N SER A 78 5.92 -3.27 -2.60
CA SER A 78 6.15 -2.11 -3.45
C SER A 78 4.84 -1.51 -3.96
N HIS A 79 4.90 -0.29 -4.48
CA HIS A 79 3.75 0.48 -4.95
C HIS A 79 2.83 -0.34 -5.88
N ARG A 80 3.43 -1.04 -6.86
CA ARG A 80 2.69 -1.94 -7.76
C ARG A 80 2.45 -3.31 -7.15
N GLY A 81 3.32 -3.76 -6.25
CA GLY A 81 3.19 -5.02 -5.54
C GLY A 81 1.92 -5.12 -4.69
N LEU A 82 1.45 -4.00 -4.13
CA LEU A 82 0.19 -3.94 -3.38
C LEU A 82 -1.00 -4.50 -4.16
N LEU A 83 -1.06 -4.29 -5.47
CA LEU A 83 -2.20 -4.73 -6.30
C LEU A 83 -2.30 -6.26 -6.44
N CYS A 84 -1.19 -6.99 -6.29
CA CYS A 84 -1.15 -8.44 -6.38
C CYS A 84 -0.89 -9.12 -5.02
N ASP A 85 -0.77 -8.35 -3.95
CA ASP A 85 -0.52 -8.87 -2.61
C ASP A 85 -1.77 -9.57 -2.04
N LYS A 86 -1.57 -10.80 -1.55
CA LYS A 86 -2.66 -11.63 -1.03
C LYS A 86 -3.20 -11.10 0.29
N THR A 87 -2.37 -10.42 1.07
CA THR A 87 -2.76 -9.81 2.35
C THR A 87 -3.67 -8.61 2.09
N VAL A 88 -3.33 -7.75 1.13
CA VAL A 88 -4.19 -6.66 0.65
C VAL A 88 -5.57 -7.19 0.25
N PHE A 89 -5.60 -8.24 -0.57
CA PHE A 89 -6.86 -8.84 -1.00
C PHE A 89 -7.70 -9.37 0.18
N LYS A 90 -7.08 -9.99 1.19
CA LYS A 90 -7.77 -10.45 2.39
C LYS A 90 -8.39 -9.31 3.20
N TYR A 91 -7.69 -8.18 3.35
CA TYR A 91 -8.24 -7.01 4.03
C TYR A 91 -9.44 -6.41 3.28
N ILE A 92 -9.35 -6.31 1.96
CA ILE A 92 -10.48 -5.85 1.14
C ILE A 92 -11.68 -6.79 1.30
N GLN A 93 -11.48 -8.11 1.25
CA GLN A 93 -12.55 -9.09 1.49
C GLN A 93 -13.19 -8.93 2.88
N LYS A 94 -12.37 -8.78 3.93
CA LYS A 94 -12.81 -8.52 5.31
C LYS A 94 -13.70 -7.27 5.38
N TRP A 95 -13.25 -6.15 4.82
CA TRP A 95 -13.99 -4.87 4.89
C TRP A 95 -15.26 -4.85 4.06
N LEU A 96 -15.32 -5.62 2.97
CA LEU A 96 -16.53 -5.80 2.16
C LEU A 96 -17.48 -6.85 2.73
N GLY A 97 -17.15 -7.52 3.84
CA GLY A 97 -17.97 -8.59 4.42
C GLY A 97 -18.05 -9.85 3.53
N VAL A 98 -17.10 -10.01 2.60
CA VAL A 98 -16.97 -11.20 1.77
C VAL A 98 -16.17 -12.22 2.56
N GLU A 99 -16.81 -12.86 3.55
CA GLU A 99 -16.20 -14.02 4.19
C GLU A 99 -15.83 -15.03 3.11
N GLN A 100 -14.61 -15.57 3.18
CA GLN A 100 -14.27 -16.75 2.39
C GLN A 100 -15.21 -17.86 2.86
N ARG A 101 -16.29 -18.08 2.08
CA ARG A 101 -17.04 -19.32 2.10
C ARG A 101 -16.07 -20.40 1.66
N VAL A 102 -15.17 -20.82 2.54
CA VAL A 102 -14.53 -22.12 2.44
C VAL A 102 -15.72 -23.05 2.46
N SER A 103 -16.08 -23.56 1.29
CA SER A 103 -17.06 -24.63 1.21
C SER A 103 -16.51 -25.71 2.13
N LYS A 104 -17.10 -25.84 3.32
CA LYS A 104 -16.91 -27.03 4.14
C LYS A 104 -17.37 -28.14 3.20
N HIS A 105 -16.41 -28.83 2.59
CA HIS A 105 -16.68 -30.05 1.85
C HIS A 105 -17.35 -30.97 2.86
N VAL A 106 -18.68 -30.99 2.86
CA VAL A 106 -19.46 -31.96 3.60
C VAL A 106 -19.19 -33.28 2.88
N LYS A 107 -18.19 -34.02 3.36
CA LYS A 107 -18.01 -35.42 2.95
C LYS A 107 -19.24 -36.17 3.44
N SER A 108 -20.20 -36.41 2.55
CA SER A 108 -21.24 -37.40 2.74
C SER A 108 -21.43 -38.18 1.46
N SER A 109 -20.72 -39.31 1.37
CA SER A 109 -21.24 -40.48 0.68
C SER A 109 -20.96 -41.70 1.55
N ARG A 110 -21.98 -42.15 2.28
CA ARG A 110 -22.04 -43.55 2.73
C ARG A 110 -22.78 -44.30 1.63
N VAL A 111 -22.03 -45.07 0.83
CA VAL A 111 -22.61 -46.05 -0.07
C VAL A 111 -22.85 -47.30 0.77
N VAL A 112 -24.09 -47.75 0.83
CA VAL A 112 -24.47 -49.06 1.39
C VAL A 112 -24.41 -50.06 0.26
N ASP A 113 -23.54 -51.06 0.38
CA ASP A 113 -23.56 -52.24 -0.49
C ASP A 113 -24.81 -53.06 -0.18
N ALA A 114 -25.63 -53.28 -1.19
CA ALA A 114 -26.66 -54.31 -1.16
C ALA A 114 -26.06 -55.58 -1.79
N SER A 115 -25.92 -56.63 -0.97
CA SER A 115 -25.69 -57.98 -1.46
C SER A 115 -27.04 -58.66 -1.68
N ASP A 116 -27.20 -59.29 -2.84
CA ASP A 116 -28.02 -60.49 -3.08
C ASP A 116 -27.34 -61.33 -4.17
#